data_AF-A0AAU9TJQ8-F1
#
_entry.id   AF-A0AAU9TJQ8-F1
#
_cell.length_a   1.000
_cell.length_b   1.000
_cell.length_c   1.000
_cell.angle_alpha   90.00
_cell.angle_beta   90.00
_cell.angle_gamma   90.00
#
_symmetry.space_group_name_H-M   'P 1'
#
loop_
_entity.id
_entity.type
_entity.pdbx_description
1 polymer ?
#
loop_
_entity_poly.entity_id
_entity_poly.type
_entity_poly.pdbx_seq_one_letter_code
_entity_poly.pdbx_strand_id
1 'polypeptide(L)'
;MYVSVDLLEFIPSNRGKGLTLIYKGYTYGHMHSRTRWYCSKKTKGCQAKLSTTADGKLLQVIEGHHNHSPPTLYRTTDGKVIRV
;
A
#
# COMPACT_ATOMS: atom_id res chain seq x y z
N MET A 1 -26.84 -3.07 -5.67
CA MET A 1 -25.66 -3.80 -5.17
C MET A 1 -24.52 -2.81 -5.06
N TYR A 2 -24.10 -2.45 -3.84
CA TYR A 2 -22.89 -1.63 -3.67
C TYR A 2 -21.69 -2.55 -3.84
N VAL A 3 -21.03 -2.49 -4.99
CA VAL A 3 -19.71 -3.10 -5.15
C VAL A 3 -18.77 -2.26 -4.31
N SER A 4 -18.28 -2.80 -3.20
CA SER A 4 -17.24 -2.14 -2.41
C SER A 4 -16.00 -2.02 -3.29
N VAL A 5 -15.78 -0.83 -3.86
CA VAL A 5 -14.53 -0.52 -4.56
C VAL A 5 -13.43 -0.47 -3.52
N ASP A 6 -12.52 -1.44 -3.59
CA ASP A 6 -11.31 -1.43 -2.79
C ASP A 6 -10.50 -0.16 -3.11
N LEU A 7 -10.52 0.80 -2.17
CA LEU A 7 -9.87 2.09 -2.33
C LEU A 7 -8.36 1.91 -2.19
N LEU A 8 -7.65 2.10 -3.30
CA LEU A 8 -6.20 2.19 -3.35
C LEU A 8 -5.78 3.65 -3.43
N GLU A 9 -4.80 4.02 -2.62
CA GLU A 9 -4.21 5.35 -2.65
C GLU A 9 -2.71 5.26 -2.88
N PHE A 10 -2.20 6.01 -3.86
CA PHE A 10 -0.78 6.04 -4.19
C PHE A 10 -0.19 7.37 -3.74
N ILE A 11 0.82 7.31 -2.88
CA ILE A 11 1.53 8.49 -2.37
C ILE A 11 3.00 8.43 -2.77
N PRO A 12 3.67 9.58 -2.91
CA PRO A 12 5.12 9.62 -3.04
C PRO A 12 5.81 8.90 -1.87
N SER A 13 6.87 8.17 -2.16
CA SER A 13 7.68 7.52 -1.12
C SER A 13 8.56 8.54 -0.39
N ASN A 14 8.59 8.48 0.94
CA ASN A 14 9.52 9.27 1.76
C ASN A 14 11.00 8.84 1.58
N ARG A 15 11.27 7.71 0.90
CA ARG A 15 12.63 7.19 0.65
C ARG A 15 13.22 7.61 -0.71
N GLY A 16 12.63 8.58 -1.40
CA GLY A 16 13.11 9.09 -2.69
C GLY A 16 12.22 8.68 -3.87
N LYS A 17 12.82 8.33 -5.03
CA LYS A 17 12.09 7.99 -6.26
C LYS A 17 11.26 6.71 -6.08
N GLY A 18 9.96 6.85 -5.87
CA GLY A 18 9.04 5.72 -5.77
C GLY A 18 7.65 6.09 -5.27
N LEU A 19 6.76 5.10 -5.29
CA LEU A 19 5.39 5.19 -4.80
C LEU A 19 5.21 4.24 -3.62
N THR A 20 4.44 4.69 -2.64
CA THR A 20 3.87 3.86 -1.59
C THR A 20 2.39 3.71 -1.87
N LEU A 21 1.91 2.47 -1.80
CA LEU A 21 0.48 2.18 -1.89
C LEU A 21 -0.10 2.07 -0.48
N ILE A 22 -1.27 2.66 -0.26
CA ILE A 22 -2.08 2.47 0.92
C ILE A 22 -3.30 1.63 0.53
N TYR A 23 -3.51 0.55 1.27
CA TYR A 23 -4.69 -0.31 1.14
C TYR A 23 -5.10 -0.79 2.53
N LYS A 24 -6.38 -0.59 2.88
CA LYS A 24 -6.95 -0.98 4.20
C LYS A 24 -6.10 -0.54 5.40
N GLY A 25 -5.53 0.67 5.32
CA GLY A 25 -4.70 1.26 6.39
C GLY A 25 -3.24 0.77 6.43
N TYR A 26 -2.87 -0.21 5.62
CA TYR A 26 -1.50 -0.70 5.52
C TYR A 26 -0.77 -0.05 4.36
N THR A 27 0.55 0.09 4.52
CA THR A 27 1.42 0.62 3.47
C THR A 27 2.16 -0.51 2.77
N TYR A 28 2.30 -0.39 1.46
CA TYR A 28 2.99 -1.34 0.61
C TYR A 28 4.03 -0.62 -0.26
N GLY A 29 5.18 -1.24 -0.41
CA GLY A 29 6.21 -0.83 -1.35
C GLY A 29 6.28 -1.78 -2.53
N HIS A 30 6.87 -1.30 -3.62
CA HIS A 30 7.22 -2.12 -4.77
C HIS A 30 8.74 -2.18 -4.93
N MET A 31 9.25 -3.22 -5.59
CA MET A 31 10.70 -3.44 -5.72
C MET A 31 11.18 -3.19 -7.15
N HIS A 32 10.56 -3.83 -8.14
CA HIS A 32 10.94 -3.70 -9.55
C HIS A 32 9.73 -3.47 -10.47
N SER A 33 8.60 -4.15 -10.25
CA SER A 33 7.36 -3.89 -10.97
C SER A 33 6.49 -2.87 -10.23
N ARG A 34 5.74 -2.05 -10.97
CA ARG A 34 4.72 -1.14 -10.39
C ARG A 34 3.37 -1.79 -10.13
N THR A 35 3.30 -3.11 -10.36
CA THR A 35 2.06 -3.89 -10.26
C THR A 35 2.10 -4.89 -9.12
N ARG A 36 3.25 -5.15 -8.48
CA ARG A 36 3.36 -6.08 -7.36
C ARG A 36 3.84 -5.36 -6.11
N TRP A 37 3.03 -5.44 -5.08
CA TRP A 37 3.16 -4.66 -3.86
C TRP A 37 3.34 -5.59 -2.67
N TYR A 38 4.28 -5.24 -1.81
CA TYR A 38 4.61 -5.97 -0.59
C TYR A 38 4.44 -5.06 0.59
N CYS A 39 3.91 -5.59 1.71
CA CYS A 39 3.78 -4.79 2.90
C CYS A 39 5.13 -4.15 3.29
N SER A 40 5.10 -2.89 3.72
CA SER A 40 6.31 -2.16 4.11
C SER A 40 7.07 -2.78 5.29
N LYS A 41 6.47 -3.74 6.01
CA LYS A 41 7.12 -4.52 7.08
C LYS A 41 7.55 -5.92 6.60
N LYS A 42 7.68 -6.16 5.29
CA LYS A 42 8.21 -7.41 4.73
C LYS A 42 9.54 -7.83 5.37
N THR A 43 10.46 -6.88 5.57
CA THR A 43 11.76 -7.13 6.22
C THR A 43 11.65 -7.47 7.71
N LYS A 44 10.48 -7.29 8.32
CA LYS A 44 10.14 -7.72 9.69
C LYS A 44 9.26 -8.99 9.69
N GLY A 45 9.19 -9.69 8.56
CA GLY A 45 8.49 -10.98 8.44
C GLY A 45 7.04 -10.89 7.97
N CYS A 46 6.50 -9.71 7.67
CA CYS A 46 5.14 -9.60 7.14
C CYS A 46 5.06 -10.20 5.72
N GLN A 47 4.10 -11.10 5.51
CA GLN A 47 3.93 -11.80 4.23
C GLN A 47 2.88 -11.17 3.32
N ALA A 48 2.14 -10.15 3.79
CA ALA A 48 1.09 -9.51 3.01
C ALA A 48 1.60 -8.93 1.69
N LYS A 49 0.89 -9.26 0.61
CA LYS A 49 1.22 -8.91 -0.78
C LYS A 49 -0.06 -8.78 -1.60
N LEU A 50 -0.05 -7.88 -2.56
CA LEU A 50 -1.13 -7.69 -3.51
C LEU A 50 -0.58 -7.34 -4.88
N SER A 51 -1.41 -7.45 -5.90
CA SER A 51 -1.14 -6.98 -7.26
C SER A 51 -2.17 -5.98 -7.73
N THR A 52 -1.73 -5.05 -8.56
CA THR A 52 -2.56 -4.03 -9.22
C THR A 52 -2.40 -4.10 -10.73
N THR A 53 -3.37 -3.55 -11.47
CA THR A 53 -3.21 -3.26 -12.90
C THR A 53 -2.12 -2.20 -13.09
N ALA A 54 -1.68 -2.03 -14.33
CA ALA A 54 -0.81 -0.90 -14.71
C ALA A 54 -1.48 0.46 -14.39
N ASP A 55 -2.81 0.52 -14.46
CA ASP A 55 -3.62 1.71 -14.14
C ASP A 55 -3.90 1.88 -12.64
N GLY A 56 -3.29 1.05 -11.78
CA GLY A 56 -3.40 1.18 -10.33
C GLY A 56 -4.69 0.65 -9.71
N LYS A 57 -5.48 -0.18 -10.41
CA LYS A 57 -6.66 -0.86 -9.84
C LYS A 57 -6.24 -2.14 -9.13
N LEU A 58 -6.92 -2.51 -8.04
CA LEU A 58 -6.63 -3.77 -7.36
C LEU A 58 -6.97 -4.94 -8.30
N LEU A 59 -5.98 -5.80 -8.57
CA LEU A 59 -6.20 -7.05 -9.30
C LEU A 59 -6.48 -8.18 -8.32
N GLN A 60 -5.60 -8.36 -7.33
CA GLN A 60 -5.68 -9.47 -6.40
C GLN A 60 -4.95 -9.16 -5.09
N VAL A 61 -5.53 -9.59 -3.97
CA VAL A 61 -4.80 -9.76 -2.71
C VAL A 61 -4.18 -11.15 -2.72
N ILE A 62 -2.86 -11.23 -2.84
CA ILE A 62 -2.13 -12.51 -2.95
C ILE A 62 -1.89 -13.10 -1.55
N GLU A 63 -1.71 -12.24 -0.54
CA GLU A 63 -1.69 -12.59 0.88
C GLU A 63 -2.20 -11.38 1.67
N GLY A 64 -3.25 -11.57 2.45
CA GLY A 64 -3.92 -10.49 3.18
C GLY A 64 -3.55 -10.43 4.65
N HIS A 65 -2.90 -11.46 5.19
CA HIS A 65 -2.60 -11.53 6.60
C HIS A 65 -1.41 -10.65 6.99
N HIS A 66 -1.65 -9.77 7.96
CA HIS A 66 -0.63 -8.94 8.59
C HIS A 66 -0.32 -9.47 9.99
N ASN A 67 0.97 -9.62 10.30
CA ASN A 67 1.47 -10.01 11.61
C ASN A 67 1.86 -8.80 12.50
N HIS A 68 1.35 -7.62 12.15
CA HIS A 68 1.62 -6.38 12.85
C HIS A 68 0.44 -5.43 12.68
N SER A 69 0.29 -4.48 13.60
CA SER A 69 -0.72 -3.43 13.49
C SER A 69 -0.42 -2.48 12.32
N PRO A 70 -1.46 -1.82 11.75
CA PRO A 70 -1.27 -0.77 10.75
C PRO A 70 -0.33 0.34 11.27
N PRO A 71 0.48 0.97 10.40
CA PRO A 71 1.22 2.18 10.77
C PRO A 71 0.28 3.35 10.99
N THR A 72 0.72 4.35 11.76
CA THR A 72 0.00 5.62 11.87
C THR A 72 0.23 6.46 10.63
N LEU A 73 -0.86 6.91 10.00
CA LEU A 73 -0.87 7.75 8.81
C LEU A 73 -1.56 9.07 9.15
N TYR A 74 -0.86 10.19 8.96
CA TYR A 74 -1.40 11.53 9.12
C TYR A 74 -1.63 12.16 7.75
N ARG A 75 -2.84 12.69 7.54
CA ARG A 75 -3.15 13.52 6.36
C ARG A 75 -2.97 14.98 6.73
N THR A 76 -2.12 15.67 6.00
CA THR A 76 -1.95 17.11 6.13
C THR A 76 -3.06 17.84 5.38
N THR A 77 -3.25 19.13 5.67
CA THR A 77 -4.26 19.97 5.02
C THR A 77 -4.01 20.17 3.53
N ASP A 78 -2.75 20.06 3.08
CA ASP A 78 -2.36 20.07 1.66
C ASP A 78 -2.49 18.69 0.97
N GLY A 79 -3.11 17.70 1.64
CA GLY A 79 -3.43 16.40 1.08
C GLY A 79 -2.27 15.40 1.04
N LYS A 80 -1.12 15.73 1.62
CA LYS A 80 0.00 14.78 1.76
C LYS A 80 -0.27 13.78 2.88
N VAL A 81 0.23 12.56 2.70
CA VAL A 81 0.16 11.53 3.73
C VAL A 81 1.56 11.35 4.33
N ILE A 82 1.67 11.55 5.63
CA ILE A 82 2.87 11.32 6.42
C ILE A 82 2.69 10.01 7.18
N ARG A 83 3.61 9.08 6.95
CA ARG A 83 3.74 7.86 7.73
C ARG A 83 4.70 8.12 8.89
N VAL A 84 4.26 7.85 10.12
CA VAL A 84 5.05 7.96 11.36
C VAL A 84 5.55 6.59 11.80
#